data_AF-A0A969LC36-F1
#
_entry.id   AF-A0A969LC36-F1
#
_cell.length_a   1.000
_cell.length_b   1.000
_cell.length_c   1.000
_cell.angle_alpha   90.00
_cell.angle_beta   90.00
_cell.angle_gamma   90.00
#
_symmetry.space_group_name_H-M   'P 1'
#
loop_
_entity.id
_entity.type
_entity.pdbx_description
1 polymer ?
#
loop_
_entity_poly.entity_id
_entity_poly.type
_entity_poly.pdbx_seq_one_letter_code
_entity_poly.pdbx_strand_id
1 'polypeptide(L)'
;MVKAILPELLQDPNTEVKVAAIKTASRLQVEGVENTLLNFVKSDGSEKVRATALDALFNLKSQRLDEALETALADRSKEVRSAALEILPKSSLQEAVAVNLL
;
A
#
# COMPACT_ATOMS: atom_id res chain seq x y z
N MET A 1 -12.09 18.78 -9.08
CA MET A 1 -10.85 19.36 -8.51
C MET A 1 -9.99 18.33 -7.80
N VAL A 2 -10.47 17.61 -6.78
CA VAL A 2 -9.63 16.66 -5.99
C VAL A 2 -8.97 15.57 -6.86
N LYS A 3 -9.66 15.01 -7.86
CA LYS A 3 -9.10 13.97 -8.74
C LYS A 3 -7.95 14.47 -9.63
N ALA A 4 -7.87 15.78 -9.90
CA ALA A 4 -6.89 16.35 -10.82
C ALA A 4 -5.54 16.68 -10.16
N ILE A 5 -5.50 16.90 -8.84
CA ILE A 5 -4.27 17.24 -8.10
C ILE A 5 -3.66 16.03 -7.36
N LEU A 6 -4.38 14.91 -7.33
CA LEU A 6 -3.97 13.73 -6.58
C LEU A 6 -2.64 13.12 -7.07
N PRO A 7 -2.35 13.03 -8.39
CA PRO A 7 -1.06 12.56 -8.87
C PRO A 7 0.12 13.37 -8.33
N GLU A 8 -0.01 14.70 -8.26
CA GLU A 8 1.01 15.60 -7.73
C GLU A 8 1.20 15.38 -6.23
N LEU A 9 0.11 15.27 -5.46
CA LEU A 9 0.16 15.03 -4.01
C LEU A 9 0.76 13.67 -3.65
N LEU A 10 0.59 12.65 -4.50
CA LEU A 10 1.23 11.34 -4.31
C LEU A 10 2.75 11.43 -4.48
N GLN A 11 3.26 12.37 -5.27
CA GLN A 11 4.71 12.56 -5.50
C GLN A 11 5.33 13.63 -4.58
N ASP A 12 4.57 14.17 -3.62
CA ASP A 12 5.06 15.22 -2.73
C ASP A 12 6.26 14.70 -1.89
N PRO A 13 7.34 15.48 -1.73
CA PRO A 13 8.47 15.06 -0.92
C PRO A 13 8.11 14.90 0.57
N ASN A 14 7.04 15.54 1.04
CA ASN A 14 6.58 15.43 2.41
C ASN A 14 5.79 14.13 2.62
N THR A 15 6.32 13.27 3.51
CA THR A 15 5.71 12.01 3.94
C THR A 15 4.24 12.15 4.35
N GLU A 16 3.89 13.17 5.13
CA GLU A 16 2.51 13.35 5.62
C GLU A 16 1.56 13.73 4.49
N VAL A 17 2.02 14.50 3.51
CA VAL A 17 1.23 14.84 2.32
C VAL A 17 0.97 13.58 1.49
N LYS A 18 1.99 12.76 1.24
CA LYS A 18 1.81 11.47 0.57
C LYS A 18 0.82 10.56 1.31
N VAL A 19 0.96 10.42 2.62
CA VAL A 19 0.04 9.62 3.44
C VAL A 19 -1.41 10.12 3.31
N ALA A 20 -1.61 11.45 3.37
CA ALA A 20 -2.93 12.04 3.20
C ALA A 20 -3.49 11.80 1.78
N ALA A 21 -2.65 11.91 0.75
CA ALA A 21 -3.02 11.62 -0.63
C ALA A 21 -3.43 10.15 -0.82
N ILE A 22 -2.65 9.20 -0.30
CA ILE A 22 -2.94 7.76 -0.37
C ILE A 22 -4.27 7.45 0.33
N LYS A 23 -4.47 7.97 1.55
CA LYS A 23 -5.73 7.79 2.29
C LYS A 23 -6.92 8.38 1.54
N THR A 24 -6.73 9.52 0.89
CA THR A 24 -7.75 10.17 0.06
C THR A 24 -8.09 9.33 -1.16
N ALA A 25 -7.08 8.81 -1.86
CA ALA A 25 -7.25 7.91 -3.01
C ALA A 25 -8.07 6.67 -2.64
N SER A 26 -7.72 6.04 -1.51
CA SER A 26 -8.41 4.86 -0.99
C SER A 26 -9.87 5.17 -0.61
N ARG A 27 -10.11 6.24 0.16
CA ARG A 27 -11.46 6.63 0.61
C ARG A 27 -12.38 7.01 -0.54
N LEU A 28 -11.83 7.66 -1.56
CA LEU A 28 -12.58 8.07 -2.76
C LEU A 28 -12.63 7.01 -3.85
N GLN A 29 -12.06 5.81 -3.59
CA GLN A 29 -12.01 4.70 -4.54
C GLN A 29 -11.45 5.14 -5.90
N VAL A 30 -10.34 5.88 -5.89
CA VAL A 30 -9.71 6.38 -7.11
C VAL A 30 -8.99 5.23 -7.81
N GLU A 31 -9.54 4.80 -8.93
CA GLU A 31 -8.90 3.84 -9.84
C GLU A 31 -7.71 4.45 -10.58
N GLY A 32 -6.77 3.61 -11.00
CA GLY A 32 -5.62 3.98 -11.83
C GLY A 32 -4.37 4.41 -11.05
N VAL A 33 -4.44 4.39 -9.71
CA VAL A 33 -3.30 4.71 -8.81
C VAL A 33 -2.58 3.48 -8.29
N GLU A 34 -3.06 2.27 -8.59
CA GLU A 34 -2.64 1.01 -7.99
C GLU A 34 -1.15 0.73 -8.23
N ASN A 35 -0.64 1.03 -9.44
CA ASN A 35 0.78 0.87 -9.74
C ASN A 35 1.65 1.84 -8.92
N THR A 36 1.19 3.07 -8.70
CA THR A 36 1.88 4.05 -7.86
C THR A 36 1.91 3.57 -6.40
N LEU A 37 0.78 3.06 -5.89
CA LEU A 37 0.70 2.52 -4.55
C LEU A 37 1.59 1.28 -4.38
N LEU A 38 1.63 0.38 -5.35
CA LEU A 38 2.54 -0.77 -5.33
C LEU A 38 4.00 -0.33 -5.30
N ASN A 39 4.38 0.69 -6.08
CA ASN A 39 5.74 1.23 -6.05
C ASN A 39 6.10 1.80 -4.67
N PHE A 40 5.14 2.45 -4.00
CA PHE A 40 5.33 2.90 -2.63
C PHE A 40 5.55 1.74 -1.67
N VAL A 41 4.73 0.69 -1.71
CA VAL A 41 4.95 -0.52 -0.90
C VAL A 41 6.35 -1.10 -1.13
N LYS A 42 6.86 -1.09 -2.35
CA LYS A 42 8.18 -1.65 -2.69
C LYS A 42 9.37 -0.82 -2.25
N SER A 43 9.25 0.51 -2.29
CA SER A 43 10.47 1.35 -2.34
C SER A 43 10.38 2.69 -1.62
N ASP A 44 9.21 3.09 -1.08
CA ASP A 44 9.15 4.37 -0.37
C ASP A 44 10.03 4.35 0.88
N GLY A 45 10.81 5.42 1.07
CA GLY A 45 11.72 5.55 2.21
C GLY A 45 11.00 5.52 3.55
N SER A 46 9.74 5.97 3.61
CA SER A 46 8.94 5.98 4.84
C SER A 46 8.12 4.70 5.00
N GLU A 47 8.36 3.97 6.10
CA GLU A 47 7.53 2.82 6.48
C GLU A 47 6.04 3.16 6.62
N LYS A 48 5.72 4.38 7.07
CA LYS A 48 4.35 4.86 7.17
C LYS A 48 3.68 4.97 5.80
N VAL A 49 4.41 5.43 4.77
CA VAL A 49 3.93 5.47 3.39
C VAL A 49 3.74 4.06 2.85
N ARG A 50 4.70 3.16 3.07
CA ARG A 50 4.60 1.75 2.63
C ARG A 50 3.38 1.05 3.22
N ALA A 51 3.19 1.13 4.54
CA ALA A 51 2.03 0.54 5.23
C ALA A 51 0.70 1.16 4.75
N THR A 52 0.63 2.49 4.64
CA THR A 52 -0.59 3.17 4.17
C THR A 52 -0.93 2.80 2.71
N ALA A 53 0.09 2.62 1.86
CA ALA A 53 -0.11 2.20 0.48
C ALA A 53 -0.63 0.76 0.37
N LEU A 54 -0.15 -0.14 1.24
CA LEU A 54 -0.66 -1.50 1.35
C LEU A 54 -2.14 -1.52 1.75
N ASP A 55 -2.50 -0.78 2.80
CA ASP A 55 -3.90 -0.62 3.23
C ASP A 55 -4.78 -0.08 2.10
N ALA A 56 -4.27 0.90 1.35
CA ALA A 56 -4.99 1.48 0.23
C ALA A 56 -5.23 0.46 -0.89
N LEU A 57 -4.23 -0.36 -1.24
CA LEU A 57 -4.39 -1.43 -2.23
C LEU A 57 -5.42 -2.47 -1.79
N PHE A 58 -5.45 -2.83 -0.50
CA PHE A 58 -6.45 -3.73 0.06
C PHE A 58 -7.86 -3.14 -0.05
N ASN A 59 -8.03 -1.88 0.37
CA ASN A 59 -9.32 -1.19 0.34
C ASN A 59 -9.84 -0.91 -1.07
N LEU A 60 -8.94 -0.75 -2.05
CA LEU A 60 -9.28 -0.62 -3.46
C LEU A 60 -9.56 -1.97 -4.14
N LYS A 61 -9.42 -3.10 -3.41
CA LYS A 61 -9.52 -4.46 -3.96
C LYS A 61 -8.62 -4.64 -5.19
N SER A 62 -7.42 -4.05 -5.14
CA SER A 62 -6.51 -4.03 -6.26
C SER A 62 -6.03 -5.44 -6.60
N GLN A 63 -5.94 -5.74 -7.90
CA GLN A 63 -5.30 -6.97 -8.39
C GLN A 63 -3.80 -7.04 -8.07
N ARG A 64 -3.21 -5.93 -7.60
CA ARG A 64 -1.81 -5.85 -7.14
C ARG A 64 -1.64 -6.20 -5.67
N LEU A 65 -2.72 -6.53 -4.95
CA LEU A 65 -2.67 -6.76 -3.51
C LEU A 65 -1.73 -7.91 -3.14
N ASP A 66 -1.77 -9.03 -3.86
CA ASP A 66 -0.95 -10.20 -3.53
C ASP A 66 0.55 -9.88 -3.65
N GLU A 67 0.96 -9.20 -4.72
CA GLU A 67 2.34 -8.73 -4.92
C GLU A 67 2.78 -7.72 -3.84
N ALA A 68 1.86 -6.84 -3.43
CA ALA A 68 2.11 -5.88 -2.35
C ALA A 68 2.25 -6.58 -0.99
N LEU A 69 1.43 -7.60 -0.72
CA LEU A 69 1.53 -8.40 0.50
C LEU A 69 2.83 -9.19 0.54
N GLU A 70 3.25 -9.80 -0.56
CA GLU A 70 4.53 -10.51 -0.62
C GLU A 70 5.69 -9.59 -0.24
N THR A 71 5.69 -8.39 -0.81
CA THR A 71 6.68 -7.35 -0.52
C THR A 71 6.61 -6.91 0.95
N ALA A 72 5.40 -6.66 1.46
CA ALA A 72 5.21 -6.11 2.80
C ALA A 72 5.48 -7.12 3.93
N LEU A 73 5.23 -8.41 3.70
CA LEU A 73 5.58 -9.49 4.63
C LEU A 73 7.10 -9.61 4.80
N ALA A 74 7.85 -9.43 3.71
CA ALA A 74 9.31 -9.41 3.72
C ALA A 74 9.93 -8.04 4.07
N ASP A 75 9.13 -7.04 4.46
CA ASP A 75 9.62 -5.68 4.70
C ASP A 75 10.55 -5.61 5.93
N ARG A 76 11.55 -4.74 5.85
CA ARG A 76 12.50 -4.49 6.96
C ARG A 76 11.84 -3.90 8.21
N SER A 77 10.80 -3.08 8.06
CA SER A 77 10.08 -2.43 9.16
C SER A 77 9.06 -3.40 9.76
N LYS A 78 9.05 -3.49 11.08
CA LYS A 78 8.07 -4.31 11.82
C LYS A 78 6.65 -3.79 11.57
N GLU A 79 6.49 -2.50 11.46
CA GLU A 79 5.22 -1.81 11.26
C GLU A 79 4.58 -2.21 9.92
N VAL A 80 5.38 -2.29 8.86
CA VAL A 80 4.90 -2.74 7.54
C VAL A 80 4.53 -4.23 7.57
N ARG A 81 5.36 -5.08 8.20
CA ARG A 81 5.04 -6.51 8.37
C ARG A 81 3.76 -6.72 9.17
N SER A 82 3.55 -5.93 10.23
CA SER A 82 2.33 -5.98 11.03
C SER A 82 1.09 -5.59 10.21
N ALA A 83 1.17 -4.53 9.40
CA ALA A 83 0.07 -4.16 8.49
C ALA A 83 -0.25 -5.30 7.50
N ALA A 84 0.78 -5.94 6.94
CA ALA A 84 0.60 -7.09 6.04
C ALA A 84 -0.08 -8.27 6.74
N LEU A 85 0.35 -8.61 7.97
CA LEU A 85 -0.25 -9.66 8.79
C LEU A 85 -1.72 -9.38 9.16
N GLU A 86 -2.13 -8.12 9.30
CA GLU A 86 -3.53 -7.75 9.56
C GLU A 86 -4.44 -7.91 8.33
N ILE A 87 -3.85 -7.76 7.14
CA ILE A 87 -4.56 -7.89 5.85
C ILE A 87 -4.59 -9.34 5.38
N LEU A 88 -3.51 -10.10 5.60
CA LEU A 88 -3.29 -11.43 5.04
C LEU A 88 -4.50 -12.38 5.19
N PRO A 89 -5.17 -12.52 6.35
CA PRO A 89 -6.33 -13.42 6.51
C PRO A 89 -7.55 -13.02 5.65
N LYS A 90 -7.57 -11.80 5.11
CA LYS A 90 -8.64 -11.25 4.27
C LYS A 90 -8.25 -11.19 2.79
N SER A 91 -7.04 -11.64 2.45
CA SER A 91 -6.50 -11.64 1.08
C SER A 91 -6.70 -12.98 0.39
N SER A 92 -6.42 -13.02 -0.92
CA SER A 92 -6.35 -14.25 -1.71
C SER A 92 -4.97 -14.90 -1.72
N LEU A 93 -3.98 -14.30 -1.06
CA LEU A 93 -2.62 -14.82 -1.07
C LEU A 93 -2.58 -16.22 -0.45
N GLN A 94 -1.93 -17.15 -1.14
CA GLN A 94 -1.87 -18.54 -0.71
C GLN A 94 -1.12 -18.65 0.62
N GLU A 95 -1.69 -19.39 1.57
CA GLU A 95 -1.12 -19.59 2.90
C GLU A 95 0.32 -20.11 2.85
N ALA A 96 0.61 -21.06 1.96
CA ALA A 96 1.96 -21.59 1.78
C ALA A 96 2.98 -20.52 1.34
N VAL A 97 2.56 -19.56 0.50
CA VAL A 97 3.41 -18.43 0.10
C VAL A 97 3.62 -17.51 1.29
N ALA A 98 2.54 -17.17 2.00
CA ALA A 98 2.58 -16.24 3.12
C ALA A 98 3.47 -16.74 4.27
N VAL A 99 3.40 -18.02 4.63
CA VAL A 99 4.22 -18.62 5.70
C VAL A 99 5.72 -18.53 5.39
N ASN A 100 6.12 -18.60 4.12
CA ASN A 100 7.53 -18.50 3.72
C ASN A 100 8.10 -17.07 3.78
N LEU A 101 7.24 -16.07 3.98
CA LEU A 101 7.59 -14.65 3.96
C LEU A 101 7.58 -13.99 5.36
N LEU A 102 7.23 -14.75 6.40
CA LEU A 102 7.21 -14.33 7.82
C LEU A 102 8.55 -14.59 8.51
#